data_AF-E3HDH3-F1
#
_entry.id   AF-E3HDH3-F1
#
_cell.length_a   1.000
_cell.length_b   1.000
_cell.length_c   1.000
_cell.angle_alpha   90.00
_cell.angle_beta   90.00
_cell.angle_gamma   90.00
#
_symmetry.space_group_name_H-M   'P 1'
#
loop_
_entity.id
_entity.type
_entity.pdbx_description
1 polymer ?
#
loop_
_entity_poly.entity_id
_entity_poly.type
_entity_poly.pdbx_seq_one_letter_code
_entity_poly.pdbx_strand_id
1 'polypeptide(L)'
;MKSKKQKSKKILREISKQIVIISLPILIISSLLLGSIYRYEIKRSTSNLIGNLSGKTDVFEDTVQYLFEETFRDIYIIKNSNEFQNYVKNQNFENKLEVQHLFERYMLNKEDYLQVRFINPKGDEVIRVERETDSGIIVNIADDELQSKKKALLFWKYNEYRGIGYICFKS
;
A
#
# COMPACT_ATOMS: atom_id res chain seq x y z
N MET A 1 -70.93 -37.40 -34.37
CA MET A 1 -69.72 -36.53 -34.32
C MET A 1 -69.06 -36.40 -32.92
N LYS A 2 -69.78 -36.51 -31.79
CA LYS A 2 -69.18 -36.33 -30.44
C LYS A 2 -68.16 -37.42 -30.03
N SER A 3 -68.33 -38.69 -30.40
CA SER A 3 -67.41 -39.77 -29.98
C SER A 3 -66.03 -39.77 -30.66
N LYS A 4 -65.95 -39.41 -31.97
CA LYS A 4 -64.66 -39.23 -32.67
C LYS A 4 -63.80 -38.13 -32.04
N LYS A 5 -64.42 -37.03 -31.62
CA LYS A 5 -63.75 -35.88 -30.97
C LYS A 5 -63.20 -36.27 -29.58
N GLN A 6 -63.90 -37.14 -28.86
CA GLN A 6 -63.49 -37.64 -27.55
C GLN A 6 -62.35 -38.67 -27.64
N LYS A 7 -62.38 -39.55 -28.65
CA LYS A 7 -61.29 -40.52 -28.94
C LYS A 7 -60.00 -39.82 -29.39
N SER A 8 -60.10 -38.80 -30.25
CA SER A 8 -58.97 -37.96 -30.68
C SER A 8 -58.31 -37.21 -29.51
N LYS A 9 -59.11 -36.61 -28.60
CA LYS A 9 -58.59 -35.97 -27.38
C LYS A 9 -57.84 -36.96 -26.47
N LYS A 10 -58.30 -38.21 -26.38
CA LYS A 10 -57.65 -39.25 -25.57
C LYS A 10 -56.29 -39.64 -26.16
N ILE A 11 -56.20 -39.81 -27.49
CA ILE A 11 -54.94 -40.13 -28.19
C ILE A 11 -53.94 -38.97 -28.07
N LEU A 12 -54.39 -37.72 -28.28
CA LEU A 12 -53.55 -36.52 -28.11
C LEU A 12 -52.99 -36.39 -26.69
N ARG A 13 -53.76 -36.77 -25.67
CA ARG A 13 -53.31 -36.74 -24.26
C ARG A 13 -52.25 -37.80 -23.96
N GLU A 14 -52.32 -38.98 -24.58
CA GLU A 14 -51.28 -40.01 -24.39
C GLU A 14 -49.98 -39.62 -25.12
N ILE A 15 -50.09 -39.04 -26.32
CA ILE A 15 -48.92 -38.49 -27.05
C ILE A 15 -48.28 -37.33 -26.27
N SER A 16 -49.07 -36.41 -25.71
CA SER A 16 -48.52 -35.30 -24.92
C SER A 16 -47.81 -35.77 -23.65
N LYS A 17 -48.32 -36.81 -22.98
CA LYS A 17 -47.64 -37.41 -21.82
C LYS A 17 -46.28 -37.98 -22.19
N GLN A 18 -46.18 -38.70 -23.32
CA GLN A 18 -44.92 -39.27 -23.78
C GLN A 18 -43.89 -38.18 -24.13
N ILE A 19 -44.33 -37.09 -24.77
CA ILE A 19 -43.48 -35.94 -25.06
C ILE A 19 -42.93 -35.33 -23.77
N VAL A 20 -43.80 -35.10 -22.77
CA VAL A 20 -43.40 -34.52 -21.48
C VAL A 20 -42.40 -35.43 -20.74
N ILE A 21 -42.62 -36.75 -20.74
CA ILE A 21 -41.72 -37.72 -20.09
C ILE A 21 -40.32 -37.70 -20.71
N ILE A 22 -40.20 -37.47 -22.02
CA ILE A 22 -38.92 -37.41 -22.72
C ILE A 22 -38.28 -36.02 -22.61
N SER A 23 -39.06 -34.93 -22.70
CA SER A 23 -38.53 -33.57 -22.68
C SER A 23 -38.05 -33.14 -21.30
N LEU A 24 -38.69 -33.62 -20.23
CA LEU A 24 -38.35 -33.26 -18.86
C LEU A 24 -36.90 -33.60 -18.45
N PRO A 25 -36.39 -34.85 -18.63
CA PRO A 25 -35.00 -35.18 -18.29
C PRO A 25 -33.99 -34.39 -19.13
N ILE A 26 -34.31 -34.12 -20.41
CA ILE A 26 -33.45 -33.31 -21.29
C ILE A 26 -33.34 -31.88 -20.75
N LEU A 27 -34.45 -31.28 -20.33
CA LEU A 27 -34.46 -29.95 -19.72
C LEU A 27 -33.69 -29.91 -18.39
N ILE A 28 -33.81 -30.95 -17.57
CA ILE A 28 -33.06 -31.06 -16.31
C ILE A 28 -31.55 -31.13 -16.59
N ILE A 29 -31.12 -32.01 -17.50
CA ILE A 29 -29.71 -32.13 -17.88
C ILE A 29 -29.18 -30.82 -18.47
N SER A 30 -29.94 -30.18 -19.36
CA SER A 30 -29.58 -28.90 -19.96
C SER A 30 -29.44 -27.80 -18.91
N SER A 31 -30.36 -27.72 -17.95
CA SER A 31 -30.30 -26.77 -16.83
C SER A 31 -29.06 -26.98 -15.95
N LEU A 32 -28.72 -28.24 -15.65
CA LEU A 32 -27.52 -28.58 -14.89
C LEU A 32 -26.23 -28.18 -15.62
N LEU A 33 -26.16 -28.43 -16.93
CA LEU A 33 -25.02 -28.05 -17.76
C LEU A 33 -24.83 -26.53 -17.79
N LEU A 34 -25.91 -25.78 -18.05
CA LEU A 34 -25.87 -24.31 -18.04
C LEU A 34 -25.46 -23.77 -16.66
N GLY A 35 -26.00 -24.33 -15.59
CA GLY A 35 -25.63 -23.95 -14.22
C GLY A 35 -24.18 -24.29 -13.87
N SER A 36 -23.61 -25.35 -14.46
CA SER A 36 -22.20 -25.70 -14.30
C SER A 36 -21.29 -24.72 -15.04
N ILE A 37 -21.62 -24.38 -16.29
CA ILE A 37 -20.86 -23.42 -17.10
C ILE A 37 -20.84 -22.05 -16.41
N TYR A 38 -22.00 -21.56 -15.96
CA TYR A 38 -22.12 -20.28 -15.27
C TYR A 38 -21.29 -20.24 -13.98
N ARG A 39 -21.33 -21.30 -13.17
CA ARG A 39 -20.50 -21.41 -11.96
C ARG A 39 -19.01 -21.44 -12.27
N TYR A 40 -18.61 -22.11 -13.35
CA TYR A 40 -17.23 -22.16 -13.78
C TYR A 40 -16.72 -20.78 -14.23
N GLU A 41 -17.51 -20.04 -15.00
CA GLU A 41 -17.17 -18.68 -15.45
C GLU A 41 -17.03 -17.71 -14.27
N ILE A 42 -17.95 -17.74 -13.31
CA ILE A 42 -17.84 -16.93 -12.09
C ILE A 42 -16.54 -17.27 -11.35
N LYS A 43 -16.29 -18.55 -11.09
CA LYS A 43 -15.09 -18.99 -10.36
C LYS A 43 -13.81 -18.55 -11.06
N ARG A 44 -13.77 -18.65 -12.40
CA ARG A 44 -12.62 -18.22 -13.22
C ARG A 44 -12.40 -16.70 -13.13
N SER A 45 -13.47 -15.91 -13.27
CA SER A 45 -13.39 -14.45 -13.16
C SER A 45 -12.95 -13.99 -11.77
N THR A 46 -13.48 -14.58 -10.71
CA THR A 46 -13.08 -14.27 -9.33
C THR A 46 -11.64 -14.69 -9.05
N SER A 47 -11.19 -15.85 -9.54
CA SER A 47 -9.80 -16.30 -9.36
C SER A 47 -8.79 -15.37 -10.03
N ASN A 48 -9.09 -14.87 -11.23
CA ASN A 48 -8.22 -13.91 -11.92
C ASN A 48 -8.16 -12.56 -11.20
N LEU A 49 -9.31 -12.09 -10.68
CA LEU A 49 -9.36 -10.87 -9.89
C LEU A 49 -8.58 -10.99 -8.58
N ILE A 50 -8.75 -12.11 -7.85
CA ILE A 50 -8.00 -12.37 -6.60
C ILE A 50 -6.50 -12.50 -6.90
N GLY A 51 -6.11 -13.21 -7.96
CA GLY A 51 -4.70 -13.31 -8.34
C GLY A 51 -4.08 -11.95 -8.69
N ASN A 52 -4.80 -11.11 -9.43
CA ASN A 52 -4.36 -9.75 -9.74
C ASN A 52 -4.31 -8.83 -8.51
N LEU A 53 -5.25 -9.00 -7.57
CA LEU A 53 -5.26 -8.24 -6.33
C LEU A 53 -4.11 -8.68 -5.41
N SER A 54 -3.92 -9.99 -5.21
CA SER A 54 -2.81 -10.55 -4.44
C SER A 54 -1.48 -10.12 -5.01
N GLY A 55 -1.26 -10.29 -6.32
CA GLY A 55 -0.01 -9.85 -6.95
C GLY A 55 0.24 -8.35 -6.83
N LYS A 56 -0.81 -7.51 -6.83
CA LYS A 56 -0.68 -6.08 -6.55
C LYS A 56 -0.33 -5.81 -5.09
N THR A 57 -0.88 -6.58 -4.15
CA THR A 57 -0.57 -6.47 -2.72
C THR A 57 0.86 -6.91 -2.43
N ASP A 58 1.31 -8.02 -3.01
CA ASP A 58 2.68 -8.53 -2.85
C ASP A 58 3.70 -7.53 -3.40
N VAL A 59 3.47 -7.00 -4.61
CA VAL A 59 4.33 -5.95 -5.19
C VAL A 59 4.33 -4.68 -4.34
N PHE A 60 3.19 -4.32 -3.75
CA PHE A 60 3.10 -3.18 -2.85
C PHE A 60 3.89 -3.41 -1.56
N GLU A 61 3.76 -4.59 -0.95
CA GLU A 61 4.52 -4.99 0.24
C GLU A 61 6.02 -4.97 -0.02
N ASP A 62 6.46 -5.58 -1.13
CA ASP A 62 7.87 -5.56 -1.56
C ASP A 62 8.39 -4.14 -1.76
N THR A 63 7.59 -3.27 -2.40
CA THR A 63 7.95 -1.87 -2.63
C THR A 63 8.09 -1.12 -1.31
N VAL A 64 7.14 -1.29 -0.39
CA VAL A 64 7.18 -0.66 0.93
C VAL A 64 8.39 -1.16 1.73
N GLN A 65 8.65 -2.46 1.73
CA GLN A 65 9.82 -3.03 2.40
C GLN A 65 11.12 -2.46 1.82
N TYR A 66 11.23 -2.41 0.49
CA TYR A 66 12.38 -1.83 -0.20
C TYR A 66 12.61 -0.36 0.22
N LEU A 67 11.56 0.46 0.25
CA LEU A 67 11.65 1.87 0.68
C LEU A 67 12.09 2.01 2.14
N PHE A 68 11.62 1.12 3.03
CA PHE A 68 12.07 1.09 4.42
C PHE A 68 13.54 0.69 4.55
N GLU A 69 13.98 -0.34 3.83
CA GLU A 69 15.37 -0.80 3.83
C GLU A 69 16.33 0.27 3.28
N GLU A 70 15.93 0.94 2.20
CA GLU A 70 16.66 2.07 1.62
C GLU A 70 16.76 3.22 2.62
N THR A 71 15.64 3.62 3.22
CA THR A 71 15.60 4.68 4.25
C THR A 71 16.49 4.34 5.44
N PHE A 72 16.43 3.10 5.93
CA PHE A 72 17.26 2.66 7.06
C PHE A 72 18.74 2.71 6.72
N ARG A 73 19.11 2.32 5.50
CA ARG A 73 20.49 2.41 5.00
C ARG A 73 20.96 3.86 4.94
N ASP A 74 20.15 4.78 4.42
CA ASP A 74 20.48 6.19 4.36
C ASP A 74 20.70 6.78 5.76
N ILE A 75 19.77 6.50 6.70
CA ILE A 75 19.93 6.90 8.11
C ILE A 75 21.20 6.31 8.71
N TYR A 76 21.51 5.05 8.41
CA TYR A 76 22.74 4.41 8.90
C TYR A 76 23.99 5.11 8.38
N ILE A 77 24.04 5.45 7.09
CA ILE A 77 25.20 6.14 6.50
C ILE A 77 25.34 7.54 7.11
N ILE A 78 24.24 8.31 7.18
CA ILE A 78 24.23 9.65 7.78
C ILE A 78 24.70 9.60 9.24
N LYS A 79 24.15 8.67 10.03
CA LYS A 79 24.49 8.53 11.45
C LYS A 79 25.97 8.19 11.64
N ASN A 80 26.55 7.38 10.76
CA ASN A 80 27.94 6.93 10.87
C ASN A 80 28.93 7.81 10.09
N SER A 81 28.49 8.94 9.52
CA SER A 81 29.36 9.88 8.84
C SER A 81 30.29 10.60 9.83
N ASN A 82 31.43 11.07 9.33
CA ASN A 82 32.39 11.79 10.18
C ASN A 82 31.79 13.10 10.67
N GLU A 83 31.07 13.82 9.82
CA GLU A 83 30.40 15.08 10.10
C GLU A 83 29.42 14.91 11.28
N PHE A 84 28.57 13.88 11.22
CA PHE A 84 27.59 13.62 12.27
C PHE A 84 28.25 13.16 13.57
N GLN A 85 29.25 12.28 13.49
CA GLN A 85 29.98 11.82 14.67
C GLN A 85 30.77 12.95 15.35
N ASN A 86 31.36 13.85 14.56
CA ASN A 86 32.07 15.02 15.08
C ASN A 86 31.12 15.98 15.80
N TYR A 87 29.94 16.23 15.22
CA TYR A 87 28.91 17.04 15.86
C TYR A 87 28.40 16.44 17.16
N VAL A 88 28.15 15.12 17.19
CA VAL A 88 27.71 14.41 18.41
C VAL A 88 28.77 14.50 19.51
N LYS A 89 30.07 14.44 19.16
CA LYS A 89 31.17 14.57 20.13
C LYS A 89 31.39 16.01 20.59
N ASN A 90 31.25 16.99 19.70
CA ASN A 90 31.47 18.40 19.98
C ASN A 90 30.42 19.26 19.26
N GLN A 91 29.41 19.72 20.00
CA GLN A 91 28.27 20.46 19.48
C GLN A 91 28.59 21.96 19.32
N ASN A 92 29.54 22.29 18.46
CA ASN A 92 29.86 23.66 18.08
C ASN A 92 29.17 24.06 16.75
N PHE A 93 29.24 25.35 16.42
CA PHE A 93 28.61 25.89 15.20
C PHE A 93 29.18 25.28 13.91
N GLU A 94 30.50 25.13 13.84
CA GLU A 94 31.19 24.58 12.67
C GLU A 94 30.74 23.13 12.37
N ASN A 95 30.74 22.27 13.38
CA ASN A 95 30.28 20.88 13.23
C ASN A 95 28.79 20.80 12.91
N LYS A 96 27.97 21.74 13.42
CA LYS A 96 26.55 21.82 13.08
C LYS A 96 26.36 22.12 11.58
N LEU A 97 27.14 23.07 11.06
CA LEU A 97 27.13 23.46 9.66
C LEU A 97 27.56 22.30 8.75
N GLU A 98 28.57 21.53 9.14
CA GLU A 98 28.99 20.32 8.40
C GLU A 98 27.85 19.28 8.31
N VAL A 99 27.09 19.09 9.40
CA VAL A 99 25.92 18.20 9.37
C VAL A 99 24.78 18.76 8.52
N GLN A 100 24.56 20.08 8.53
CA GLN A 100 23.59 20.72 7.62
C GLN A 100 23.97 20.49 6.16
N HIS A 101 25.23 20.71 5.79
CA HIS A 101 25.72 20.43 4.44
C HIS A 101 25.64 18.95 4.07
N LEU A 102 25.88 18.04 5.02
CA LEU A 102 25.64 16.61 4.80
C LEU A 102 24.16 16.35 4.45
N PHE A 103 23.23 16.92 5.20
CA PHE A 103 21.80 16.74 4.97
C PHE A 103 21.37 17.36 3.63
N GLU A 104 21.86 18.56 3.29
CA GLU A 104 21.64 19.20 2.00
C GLU A 104 22.13 18.30 0.85
N ARG A 105 23.36 17.78 0.93
CA ARG A 105 23.89 16.85 -0.09
C ARG A 105 23.03 15.60 -0.22
N TYR A 106 22.54 15.06 0.89
CA TYR A 106 21.63 13.92 0.85
C TYR A 106 20.32 14.26 0.14
N MET A 107 19.70 15.37 0.51
CA MET A 107 18.44 15.82 -0.09
C MET A 107 18.60 16.19 -1.57
N LEU A 108 19.74 16.76 -1.97
CA LEU A 108 20.05 17.04 -3.37
C LEU A 108 20.10 15.76 -4.21
N ASN A 109 20.62 14.66 -3.66
CA ASN A 109 20.75 13.38 -4.36
C ASN A 109 19.53 12.47 -4.22
N LYS A 110 18.61 12.75 -3.29
CA LYS A 110 17.42 11.95 -2.98
C LYS A 110 16.19 12.85 -3.00
N GLU A 111 15.50 12.89 -4.13
CA GLU A 111 14.35 13.77 -4.35
C GLU A 111 13.15 13.43 -3.47
N ASP A 112 13.02 12.17 -3.06
CA ASP A 112 11.90 11.65 -2.26
C ASP A 112 11.85 12.22 -0.83
N TYR A 113 12.95 12.81 -0.36
CA TYR A 113 13.02 13.42 0.96
C TYR A 113 12.52 14.85 0.92
N LEU A 114 11.41 15.09 1.63
CA LEU A 114 10.93 16.44 1.89
C LEU A 114 11.71 17.12 2.99
N GLN A 115 12.11 16.39 4.03
CA GLN A 115 12.77 16.95 5.21
C GLN A 115 13.69 15.93 5.86
N VAL A 116 14.85 16.38 6.32
CA VAL A 116 15.78 15.61 7.14
C VAL A 116 16.03 16.36 8.45
N ARG A 117 15.80 15.69 9.59
CA ARG A 117 15.85 16.30 10.91
C ARG A 117 16.74 15.52 11.87
N PHE A 118 17.54 16.25 12.65
CA PHE A 118 18.15 15.73 13.86
C PHE A 118 17.38 16.22 15.08
N ILE A 119 16.86 15.27 15.86
CA ILE A 119 16.09 15.53 17.08
C ILE A 119 16.92 15.03 18.26
N ASN A 120 17.09 15.88 19.26
CA ASN A 120 17.83 15.51 20.47
C ASN A 120 17.00 14.56 21.37
N PRO A 121 17.61 13.94 22.40
CA PRO A 121 16.89 13.08 23.32
C PRO A 121 15.75 13.77 24.11
N LYS A 122 15.76 15.11 24.17
CA LYS A 122 14.66 15.88 24.77
C LYS A 122 13.45 15.95 23.84
N GLY A 123 13.57 15.56 22.57
CA GLY A 123 12.50 15.66 21.57
C GLY A 123 12.43 17.03 20.90
N ASP A 124 13.49 17.84 20.99
CA ASP A 124 13.57 19.14 20.32
C ASP A 124 14.41 19.01 19.04
N GLU A 125 13.97 19.65 17.95
CA GLU A 125 14.74 19.75 16.71
C GLU A 125 16.01 20.57 16.95
N VAL A 126 17.13 20.09 16.42
CA VAL A 126 18.44 20.75 16.54
C VAL A 126 19.00 21.13 15.18
N ILE A 127 18.69 20.33 14.17
CA ILE A 127 19.04 20.57 12.77
C ILE A 127 17.84 20.14 11.93
N ARG A 128 17.43 20.98 10.99
CA ARG A 128 16.42 20.66 9.98
C ARG A 128 16.83 21.25 8.65
N VAL A 129 16.81 20.39 7.65
CA VAL A 129 16.93 20.75 6.24
C VAL A 129 15.64 20.31 5.58
N GLU A 130 15.06 21.17 4.75
CA GLU A 130 13.84 20.85 4.03
C GLU A 130 13.86 21.31 2.59
N ARG A 131 13.05 20.62 1.78
CA ARG A 131 12.73 20.99 0.42
C ARG A 131 11.44 21.79 0.46
N GLU A 132 11.53 23.04 0.02
CA GLU A 132 10.36 23.89 -0.15
C GLU A 132 9.44 23.28 -1.22
N THR A 133 8.15 23.20 -0.93
CA THR A 133 7.19 22.44 -1.76
C THR A 133 6.97 23.09 -3.13
N ASP A 134 7.04 24.42 -3.21
CA ASP A 134 6.70 25.16 -4.42
C ASP A 134 7.91 25.38 -5.33
N SER A 135 9.09 25.63 -4.76
CA SER A 135 10.32 25.93 -5.51
C SER A 135 11.22 24.70 -5.71
N GLY A 136 11.05 23.66 -4.88
CA GLY A 136 11.95 22.51 -4.82
C GLY A 136 13.35 22.84 -4.26
N ILE A 137 13.57 24.07 -3.81
CA ILE A 137 14.84 24.54 -3.25
C ILE A 137 15.03 23.90 -1.87
N ILE A 138 16.27 23.50 -1.59
CA ILE A 138 16.65 22.94 -0.30
C ILE A 138 17.15 24.08 0.59
N VAL A 139 16.56 24.20 1.78
CA VAL A 139 16.83 25.27 2.73
C VAL A 139 17.15 24.70 4.11
N ASN A 140 18.13 25.32 4.77
CA ASN A 140 18.37 25.12 6.20
C ASN A 140 17.40 25.97 7.00
N ILE A 141 16.72 25.36 7.96
CA ILE A 141 15.80 26.06 8.84
C ILE A 141 16.57 26.74 9.97
N ALA A 142 16.24 28.00 10.24
CA ALA A 142 16.86 28.80 11.28
C ALA A 142 16.50 28.28 12.69
N ASP A 143 17.38 28.53 13.66
CA ASP A 143 17.28 27.96 15.01
C ASP A 143 16.00 28.37 15.76
N ASP A 144 15.46 29.55 15.45
CA ASP A 144 14.22 30.09 15.99
C ASP A 144 12.96 29.45 15.38
N GLU A 145 13.07 28.81 14.23
CA GLU A 145 11.98 28.09 13.55
C GLU A 145 11.98 26.58 13.86
N LEU A 146 13.00 26.09 14.56
CA LEU A 146 13.08 24.69 14.98
C LEU A 146 12.00 24.35 16.01
N GLN A 147 11.36 23.20 15.83
CA GLN A 147 10.17 22.83 16.59
C GLN A 147 10.46 21.83 17.70
N SER A 148 9.71 21.91 18.80
CA SER A 148 9.67 20.84 19.80
C SER A 148 8.67 19.76 19.38
N LYS A 149 9.15 18.51 19.26
CA LYS A 149 8.37 17.33 18.87
C LYS A 149 8.00 16.42 20.05
N LYS A 150 8.18 16.89 21.30
CA LYS A 150 7.82 16.16 22.54
C LYS A 150 6.41 15.57 22.53
N LYS A 151 5.42 16.29 21.97
CA LYS A 151 4.02 15.81 21.87
C LYS A 151 3.79 14.82 20.73
N ALA A 152 4.58 14.89 19.64
CA ALA A 152 4.52 13.90 18.56
C ALA A 152 5.13 12.55 18.99
N LEU A 153 6.16 12.58 19.85
CA LEU A 153 6.75 11.40 20.49
C LEU A 153 5.77 10.62 21.38
N LEU A 154 4.76 11.27 21.97
CA LEU A 154 3.74 10.61 22.79
C LEU A 154 2.85 9.64 21.99
N PHE A 155 2.62 9.88 20.69
CA PHE A 155 1.89 8.94 19.84
C PHE A 155 2.67 7.65 19.53
N TRP A 156 4.00 7.67 19.62
CA TRP A 156 4.87 6.53 19.31
C TRP A 156 5.43 5.82 20.53
N LYS A 157 5.30 6.40 21.74
CA LYS A 157 5.79 5.80 23.00
C LYS A 157 5.08 4.49 23.40
N TYR A 158 4.07 4.06 22.65
CA TYR A 158 3.49 2.71 22.76
C TYR A 158 4.29 1.62 22.01
N ASN A 159 5.30 1.98 21.22
CA ASN A 159 6.23 1.06 20.57
C ASN A 159 7.67 1.51 20.85
N GLU A 160 8.25 0.91 21.89
CA GLU A 160 9.50 1.33 22.50
C GLU A 160 10.73 0.80 21.72
N TYR A 161 11.64 1.72 21.37
CA TYR A 161 13.11 1.66 21.54
C TYR A 161 13.95 2.19 20.34
N ARG A 162 14.83 3.13 20.70
CA ARG A 162 15.99 3.70 19.98
C ARG A 162 15.69 4.80 18.97
N GLY A 163 16.30 5.96 19.21
CA GLY A 163 16.10 7.19 18.45
C GLY A 163 16.29 6.99 16.94
N ILE A 164 15.25 7.31 16.20
CA ILE A 164 15.18 7.20 14.74
C ILE A 164 15.05 8.63 14.20
N GLY A 165 15.91 8.98 13.25
CA GLY A 165 15.78 10.20 12.46
C GLY A 165 14.47 10.15 11.68
N TYR A 166 13.68 11.21 11.74
CA TYR A 166 12.41 11.26 11.04
C TYR A 166 12.63 11.83 9.65
N ILE A 167 12.22 11.05 8.66
CA ILE A 167 11.99 11.48 7.28
C ILE A 167 10.48 11.44 7.07
N CYS A 168 9.90 12.57 6.66
CA CYS A 168 8.46 12.74 6.53
C CYS A 168 8.04 12.54 5.08
N PHE A 169 7.22 11.52 4.80
CA PHE A 169 6.61 11.28 3.49
C PHE A 169 5.28 12.01 3.35
N LYS A 170 5.00 12.51 2.14
CA LYS A 170 3.73 13.15 1.76
C LYS A 170 2.67 12.06 1.54
N SER A 171 1.46 12.25 2.08
CA SER A 171 0.25 11.54 1.62
C SER A 171 -0.31 12.19 0.37
#